data_AF-A0A4Z0H7M1-F1
#
_entry.id   AF-A0A4Z0H7M1-F1
#
_cell.length_a   1.000
_cell.length_b   1.000
_cell.length_c   1.000
_cell.angle_alpha   90.00
_cell.angle_beta   90.00
_cell.angle_gamma   90.00
#
_symmetry.space_group_name_H-M   'P 1'
#
loop_
_entity.id
_entity.type
_entity.pdbx_description
1 polymer ?
#
loop_
_entity_poly.entity_id
_entity_poly.type
_entity_poly.pdbx_seq_one_letter_code
_entity_poly.pdbx_strand_id
1 'polypeptide(L)' 'MANNLFENARDAVGRFTQNRGGGRKANQEDMQAAKQAIQSAYSQCSQEEKQQLQQLEQQLEQHNQSLR' A
#
# COMPACT_ATOMS: atom_id res chain seq x y z
N MET A 1 -2.35 -1.55 19.23
CA MET A 1 -1.56 -2.20 18.16
C MET A 1 -2.14 -1.96 16.74
N ALA A 2 -3.22 -1.17 16.56
CA ALA A 2 -3.80 -0.91 15.24
C ALA A 2 -3.07 0.19 14.43
N ASN A 3 -2.56 1.25 15.06
CA ASN A 3 -1.86 2.36 14.38
C ASN A 3 -0.73 1.89 13.45
N ASN A 4 0.02 0.87 13.89
CA ASN A 4 1.19 0.41 13.15
C ASN A 4 0.81 -0.22 11.80
N LEU A 5 -0.39 -0.79 11.66
CA LEU A 5 -0.82 -1.49 10.43
C LEU A 5 -1.17 -0.51 9.33
N PHE A 6 -1.94 0.53 9.67
CA PHE A 6 -2.27 1.60 8.74
C PHE A 6 -1.01 2.35 8.30
N GLU A 7 -0.13 2.68 9.24
CA GLU A 7 1.15 3.30 8.93
C GLU A 7 2.03 2.40 8.05
N ASN A 8 2.09 1.08 8.31
CA ASN A 8 2.79 0.14 7.43
C ASN A 8 2.19 0.07 6.03
N ALA A 9 0.85 0.03 5.91
CA ALA A 9 0.17 0.00 4.62
C ALA A 9 0.48 1.26 3.80
N ARG A 10 0.38 2.41 4.44
CA ARG A 10 0.66 3.71 3.83
C ARG A 10 2.13 3.87 3.45
N ASP A 11 3.05 3.43 4.30
CA ASP A 11 4.49 3.48 4.03
C ASP A 11 4.88 2.54 2.87
N ALA A 12 4.34 1.32 2.85
CA ALA A 12 4.60 0.36 1.79
C ALA A 12 4.05 0.82 0.42
N VAL A 13 2.82 1.35 0.38
CA VAL A 13 2.26 1.98 -0.83
C VAL A 13 3.08 3.20 -1.22
N GLY A 14 3.48 4.04 -0.25
CA GLY A 14 4.34 5.20 -0.47
C GLY A 14 5.65 4.81 -1.15
N ARG A 15 6.36 3.83 -0.61
CA ARG A 15 7.61 3.28 -1.19
C ARG A 15 7.39 2.75 -2.60
N PHE A 16 6.33 1.98 -2.81
CA PHE A 16 5.99 1.41 -4.12
C PHE A 16 5.73 2.51 -5.15
N THR A 17 4.93 3.52 -4.78
CA THR A 17 4.46 4.59 -5.69
C THR A 17 5.54 5.66 -5.94
N GLN A 18 6.40 5.92 -4.94
CA GLN A 18 7.49 6.90 -5.00
C GLN A 18 8.67 6.42 -5.86
N ASN A 19 8.74 5.11 -6.14
CA ASN A 19 9.82 4.50 -6.92
C ASN A 19 9.75 4.82 -8.44
N ARG A 20 8.79 5.64 -8.88
CA ARG A 20 8.62 6.11 -10.27
C ARG A 20 9.80 6.93 -10.82
N GLY A 21 10.62 7.52 -9.96
CA GLY A 21 11.62 8.52 -10.36
C GLY A 21 13.04 8.01 -10.61
N GLY A 22 13.37 6.76 -10.29
CA GLY A 22 14.78 6.36 -10.25
C GLY A 22 15.04 4.87 -10.34
N GLY A 23 14.80 4.26 -11.51
CA GLY A 23 15.53 3.09 -12.05
C GLY A 23 15.58 1.77 -11.24
N ARG A 24 15.15 1.73 -9.99
CA ARG A 24 15.01 0.51 -9.19
C ARG A 24 13.62 -0.01 -9.46
N LYS A 25 13.50 -1.17 -10.09
CA LYS A 25 12.22 -1.87 -10.29
C LYS A 25 11.41 -1.82 -8.99
N ALA A 26 10.20 -1.27 -9.04
CA ALA A 26 9.23 -1.50 -7.99
C ALA A 26 9.13 -3.02 -7.78
N ASN A 27 9.58 -3.47 -6.62
CA ASN A 27 9.89 -4.88 -6.42
C ASN A 27 8.59 -5.61 -6.05
N GLN A 28 8.42 -6.84 -6.51
CA GLN A 28 7.22 -7.63 -6.17
C GLN A 28 7.04 -7.79 -4.66
N GLU A 29 8.14 -7.73 -3.92
CA GLU A 29 8.17 -7.74 -2.45
C GLU A 29 7.46 -6.51 -1.85
N ASP A 30 7.70 -5.30 -2.37
CA ASP A 30 7.02 -4.08 -1.90
C ASP A 30 5.51 -4.15 -2.17
N MET A 31 5.13 -4.68 -3.34
CA MET A 31 3.73 -4.90 -3.69
C MET A 31 3.07 -5.88 -2.71
N GLN A 32 3.72 -7.01 -2.43
CA GLN A 32 3.19 -8.02 -1.50
C GLN A 32 3.05 -7.49 -0.08
N ALA A 33 4.08 -6.79 0.41
CA ALA A 33 4.08 -6.16 1.72
C ALA A 33 2.96 -5.12 1.83
N ALA A 34 2.81 -4.25 0.83
CA ALA A 34 1.74 -3.26 0.81
C ALA A 34 0.35 -3.92 0.81
N LYS A 35 0.15 -4.96 -0.01
CA LYS A 35 -1.13 -5.67 -0.09
C LYS A 35 -1.49 -6.38 1.21
N GLN A 36 -0.52 -7.03 1.86
CA GLN A 36 -0.72 -7.67 3.17
C GLN A 36 -0.99 -6.64 4.26
N ALA A 37 -0.26 -5.53 4.27
CA ALA A 37 -0.44 -4.47 5.25
C ALA A 37 -1.82 -3.82 5.10
N ILE A 38 -2.26 -3.52 3.87
CA ILE A 38 -3.61 -3.00 3.60
C ILE A 38 -4.67 -3.96 4.11
N GLN A 39 -4.61 -5.26 3.78
CA GLN A 39 -5.61 -6.24 4.23
C GLN A 39 -5.64 -6.42 5.76
N SER A 40 -4.46 -6.42 6.38
CA SER A 40 -4.32 -6.55 7.83
C SER A 40 -4.88 -5.31 8.54
N ALA A 41 -4.59 -4.13 8.01
CA ALA A 41 -5.18 -2.88 8.47
C ALA A 41 -6.70 -2.88 8.23
N TYR A 42 -7.18 -3.29 7.05
CA TYR A 42 -8.61 -3.31 6.70
C TYR A 42 -9.46 -4.11 7.69
N SER A 43 -8.89 -5.19 8.23
CA SER A 43 -9.55 -6.06 9.19
C SER A 43 -9.55 -5.49 10.62
N GLN A 44 -8.64 -4.57 10.94
CA GLN A 44 -8.47 -3.99 12.29
C GLN A 44 -8.82 -2.50 12.39
N CYS A 45 -9.08 -1.85 11.26
CA CYS A 45 -9.35 -0.43 11.14
C CYS A 45 -10.85 -0.09 11.19
N SER A 46 -11.13 1.12 11.64
CA SER A 46 -12.47 1.72 11.69
C SER A 46 -12.99 2.14 10.30
N GLN A 47 -14.26 2.56 10.21
CA GLN A 47 -14.90 2.89 8.94
C GLN A 47 -14.20 4.03 8.16
N GLU A 48 -13.69 5.03 8.88
CA GLU A 48 -12.93 6.14 8.30
C GLU A 48 -11.56 5.68 7.77
N GLU A 49 -10.85 4.87 8.54
CA GLU A 49 -9.56 4.28 8.11
C GLU A 49 -9.74 3.34 6.91
N LYS A 50 -10.86 2.60 6.84
CA LYS A 50 -11.20 1.77 5.67
C LYS A 50 -11.30 2.60 4.39
N GLN A 51 -11.91 3.79 4.44
CA GLN A 51 -11.94 4.66 3.26
C GLN A 51 -10.53 5.08 2.81
N GLN A 52 -9.65 5.38 3.76
CA GLN A 52 -8.25 5.73 3.44
C GLN A 52 -7.48 4.52 2.88
N LEU A 53 -7.66 3.34 3.47
CA LEU A 53 -7.06 2.10 2.98
C LEU A 53 -7.55 1.73 1.58
N GLN A 54 -8.83 1.96 1.28
CA GLN A 54 -9.40 1.70 -0.04
C GLN A 54 -8.74 2.58 -1.12
N GLN A 55 -8.46 3.84 -0.80
CA GLN A 55 -7.72 4.72 -1.71
C GLN A 55 -6.27 4.26 -1.90
N LEU A 56 -5.61 3.83 -0.82
CA LEU A 56 -4.26 3.29 -0.87
C LEU A 56 -4.18 2.02 -1.73
N GLU A 57 -5.18 1.13 -1.63
CA GLU A 57 -5.28 -0.09 -2.43
C GLU A 57 -5.43 0.22 -3.93
N GLN A 58 -6.33 1.14 -4.29
CA GLN A 58 -6.47 1.58 -5.68
C GLN A 58 -5.19 2.19 -6.23
N GLN A 59 -4.48 3.00 -5.44
CA GLN A 59 -3.20 3.57 -5.88
C GLN A 59 -2.15 2.48 -6.13
N LEU A 60 -2.06 1.49 -5.24
CA LEU A 60 -1.15 0.35 -5.39
C LEU A 60 -1.46 -0.43 -6.67
N GLU A 61 -2.73 -0.77 -6.91
CA GLU A 61 -3.16 -1.54 -8.08
C GLU A 61 -2.95 -0.80 -9.39
N GLN A 62 -3.32 0.50 -9.45
CA GLN A 62 -3.07 1.33 -10.62
C GLN A 62 -1.57 1.45 -10.93
N HIS A 63 -0.75 1.58 -9.89
CA HIS A 63 0.68 1.69 -10.06
C HIS A 63 1.30 0.36 -10.54
N ASN A 64 0.84 -0.77 -10.00
CA ASN A 64 1.23 -2.11 -10.46
C ASN A 64 0.82 -2.39 -11.92
N GLN A 65 -0.38 -1.97 -12.33
CA GLN A 65 -0.83 -2.02 -13.72
C GLN A 65 0.07 -1.18 -14.63
N SER A 66 0.47 0.02 -14.20
CA SER A 66 1.36 0.89 -15.00
C SER A 66 2.79 0.37 -15.15
N LEU A 67 3.20 -0.60 -14.33
CA LEU A 67 4.52 -1.23 -14.35
C LEU A 67 4.58 -2.54 -15.15
N ARG A 68 3.42 -3.11 -15.54
CA ARG A 68 3.32 -4.34 -16.34
C ARG A 68 3.25 -4.05 -17.83
#